data_AF-A0A527FTZ8-F1
#
_entry.id   AF-A0A527FTZ8-F1
#
_cell.length_a   1.000
_cell.length_b   1.000
_cell.length_c   1.000
_cell.angle_alpha   90.00
_cell.angle_beta   90.00
_cell.angle_gamma   90.00
#
_symmetry.space_group_name_H-M   'P 1'
#
loop_
_entity.id
_entity.type
_entity.pdbx_description
1 polymer ?
#
loop_
_entity_poly.entity_id
_entity_poly.type
_entity_poly.pdbx_seq_one_letter_code
_entity_poly.pdbx_strand_id
1 'polypeptide(L)'
;RGIQADLSYVGKRAMLIYDLPLNEVVFDFYDRLKSISKGYASFDYHLTDYKEGDLVKMSILVNEEPVDALSMLVHRTAAEKRG
;
A
#
# COMPACT_ATOMS: atom_id res chain seq x y z
N ARG A 1 -4.56 2.73 4.72
CA ARG A 1 -4.74 3.98 5.50
C ARG A 1 -4.92 5.14 4.52
N GLY A 2 -5.86 4.99 3.58
CA GLY A 2 -6.11 5.99 2.55
C GLY A 2 -7.06 7.05 3.04
N ILE A 3 -6.75 8.31 2.75
CA ILE A 3 -7.68 9.42 2.94
C ILE A 3 -8.29 9.71 1.58
N GLN A 4 -9.62 9.64 1.47
CA GLN A 4 -10.30 10.00 0.23
C GLN A 4 -10.24 11.52 0.05
N ALA A 5 -9.62 11.96 -1.03
CA ALA A 5 -9.53 13.37 -1.39
C ALA A 5 -10.68 13.79 -2.30
N ASP A 6 -11.06 12.94 -3.26
CA ASP A 6 -12.15 13.23 -4.19
C ASP A 6 -12.88 11.95 -4.64
N LEU A 7 -14.16 12.11 -4.97
CA LEU A 7 -14.97 11.14 -5.68
C LEU A 7 -15.85 11.89 -6.69
N SER A 8 -15.63 11.60 -7.97
CA SER A 8 -16.41 12.15 -9.06
C SER A 8 -16.89 11.05 -10.00
N TYR A 9 -17.91 11.34 -10.79
CA TYR A 9 -18.48 10.40 -11.75
C TYR A 9 -18.37 10.96 -13.17
N VAL A 10 -17.79 10.16 -14.07
CA VAL A 10 -17.69 10.47 -15.50
C VAL A 10 -18.55 9.46 -16.25
N GLY A 11 -19.79 9.86 -16.54
CA GLY A 11 -20.81 8.96 -17.07
C GLY A 11 -21.07 7.80 -16.12
N LYS A 12 -20.72 6.58 -16.53
CA LYS A 12 -20.89 5.35 -15.71
C LYS A 12 -19.63 4.96 -14.91
N ARG A 13 -18.56 5.76 -14.97
CA ARG A 13 -17.30 5.47 -14.28
C ARG A 13 -17.17 6.33 -13.02
N ALA A 14 -16.74 5.73 -11.93
CA ALA A 14 -16.30 6.47 -10.74
C ALA A 14 -14.81 6.79 -10.89
N MET A 15 -14.44 8.03 -10.60
CA MET A 15 -13.07 8.50 -10.46
C MET A 15 -12.83 8.78 -8.98
N LEU A 16 -11.81 8.16 -8.42
CA LEU A 16 -11.50 8.19 -7.00
C LEU A 16 -10.08 8.74 -6.85
N ILE A 17 -9.90 9.72 -5.97
CA ILE A 17 -8.57 10.24 -5.60
C ILE A 17 -8.36 9.95 -4.13
N TYR A 18 -7.26 9.25 -3.81
CA TYR A 18 -6.88 8.91 -2.44
C TYR A 18 -5.43 9.28 -2.17
N ASP A 19 -5.20 9.87 -1.00
CA ASP A 19 -3.88 9.98 -0.42
C ASP A 19 -3.54 8.68 0.31
N LEU A 20 -2.52 7.98 -0.19
CA LEU A 20 -2.09 6.68 0.33
C LEU A 20 -0.59 6.71 0.67
N PRO A 21 -0.16 6.08 1.78
CA PRO A 21 1.25 5.82 2.02
C PRO A 21 1.84 4.96 0.89
N LEU A 22 2.97 5.39 0.30
CA LEU A 22 3.57 4.69 -0.85
C LEU A 22 3.89 3.21 -0.54
N ASN A 23 4.29 2.90 0.69
CA ASN A 23 4.56 1.52 1.12
C ASN A 23 3.31 0.61 1.09
N GLU A 24 2.09 1.16 1.12
CA GLU A 24 0.85 0.39 0.91
C GLU A 24 0.57 0.14 -0.57
N VAL A 25 1.03 1.01 -1.47
CA VAL A 25 0.83 0.89 -2.93
C VAL A 25 1.83 -0.09 -3.55
N VAL A 26 3.08 -0.10 -3.06
CA VAL A 26 4.16 -0.93 -3.60
C VAL A 26 3.93 -2.44 -3.34
N PHE A 27 3.15 -2.79 -2.32
CA PHE A 27 2.90 -4.19 -1.95
C PHE A 27 1.44 -4.58 -2.14
N ASP A 28 1.17 -5.47 -3.11
CA ASP A 28 -0.12 -6.18 -3.34
C ASP A 28 -1.33 -5.29 -3.69
N PHE A 29 -1.18 -3.97 -3.70
CA PHE A 29 -2.29 -3.07 -4.04
C PHE A 29 -2.76 -3.28 -5.49
N TYR A 30 -1.82 -3.37 -6.44
CA TYR A 30 -2.13 -3.55 -7.86
C TYR A 30 -2.93 -4.85 -8.09
N ASP A 31 -2.45 -5.97 -7.57
CA ASP A 31 -3.07 -7.28 -7.76
C ASP A 31 -4.45 -7.34 -7.10
N ARG A 32 -4.58 -6.82 -5.87
CA ARG A 32 -5.89 -6.72 -5.19
C ARG A 32 -6.87 -5.83 -5.93
N LEU A 33 -6.44 -4.68 -6.43
CA LEU A 33 -7.31 -3.77 -7.18
C LEU A 33 -7.80 -4.44 -8.47
N LYS A 34 -6.90 -5.08 -9.22
CA LYS A 34 -7.26 -5.79 -10.45
C LYS A 34 -8.17 -6.98 -10.17
N SER A 35 -7.94 -7.74 -9.10
CA SER A 35 -8.79 -8.85 -8.68
C SER A 35 -10.22 -8.39 -8.32
N ILE A 36 -10.35 -7.39 -7.43
CA ILE A 36 -11.67 -6.89 -6.97
C ILE A 36 -12.44 -6.24 -8.12
N SER A 37 -11.75 -5.49 -8.97
CA SER A 37 -12.38 -4.82 -10.11
C SER A 37 -12.60 -5.72 -11.32
N LYS A 38 -12.19 -7.00 -11.26
CA LYS A 38 -12.16 -7.91 -12.42
C LYS A 38 -11.43 -7.31 -13.63
N GLY A 39 -10.36 -6.57 -13.37
CA GLY A 39 -9.52 -5.91 -14.37
C GLY A 39 -10.00 -4.54 -14.86
N TYR A 40 -11.22 -4.10 -14.49
CA TYR A 40 -11.81 -2.86 -14.99
C TYR A 40 -11.23 -1.59 -14.36
N ALA A 41 -10.64 -1.68 -13.16
CA ALA A 41 -10.03 -0.52 -12.52
C ALA A 41 -8.59 -0.34 -13.00
N SER A 42 -8.21 0.91 -13.24
CA SER A 42 -6.84 1.37 -13.42
C SER A 42 -6.55 2.42 -12.37
N PHE A 43 -5.27 2.58 -12.03
CA PHE A 43 -4.83 3.67 -11.19
C PHE A 43 -3.44 4.10 -11.66
N ASP A 44 -3.15 5.35 -11.39
CA ASP A 44 -1.83 5.96 -11.41
C ASP A 44 -1.60 6.63 -10.06
N TYR A 45 -0.35 6.96 -9.77
CA TYR A 45 0.00 7.66 -8.55
C TYR A 45 1.15 8.63 -8.83
N HIS A 46 1.21 9.68 -8.04
CA HIS A 46 2.33 10.60 -7.99
C HIS A 46 2.72 10.79 -6.53
N LEU A 47 4.02 10.96 -6.28
CA LEU A 47 4.49 11.27 -4.94
C LEU A 47 4.10 12.71 -4.61
N THR A 48 3.36 12.91 -3.53
CA THR A 48 2.87 14.23 -3.12
C THR A 48 3.76 14.86 -2.05
N ASP A 49 4.02 14.14 -0.96
CA ASP A 49 4.80 14.66 0.16
C ASP A 49 5.40 13.53 1.04
N TYR A 50 6.38 13.87 1.86
CA TYR A 50 6.89 13.03 2.92
C TYR A 50 6.19 13.39 4.23
N LYS A 51 5.64 12.37 4.92
CA LYS A 51 4.99 12.53 6.22
C LYS A 51 5.65 11.63 7.24
N GLU A 52 5.78 12.10 8.48
CA GLU A 52 6.19 11.24 9.58
C GLU A 52 5.20 10.08 9.74
N GLY A 53 5.74 8.87 9.92
CA GLY A 53 4.96 7.67 10.15
C GLY A 53 5.65 6.77 11.16
N ASP A 54 4.87 6.07 11.98
CA ASP A 54 5.37 5.09 12.95
C ASP A 54 5.78 3.80 12.22
N LEU A 55 6.96 3.85 11.60
CA LEU A 55 7.55 2.78 10.81
C LEU A 55 8.50 1.95 11.67
N VAL A 56 8.42 0.63 11.51
CA VAL A 56 9.31 -0.34 12.15
C VAL A 56 9.94 -1.24 11.07
N LYS A 57 11.21 -1.61 11.26
CA LYS A 57 11.87 -2.63 10.43
C LYS A 57 11.40 -4.00 10.90
N MET A 58 10.71 -4.74 10.03
CA MET A 58 10.36 -6.13 10.24
C MET A 58 11.43 -6.99 9.57
N SER A 59 12.15 -7.78 10.38
CA SER A 59 13.17 -8.72 9.90
C SER A 59 12.61 -10.14 9.87
N ILE A 60 12.93 -10.87 8.82
CA ILE A 60 12.59 -12.30 8.70
C ILE A 60 13.84 -13.11 9.05
N LEU A 61 13.69 -14.07 9.97
CA LEU A 61 14.76 -14.98 10.37
C LEU A 61 14.58 -16.32 9.65
N VAL A 62 15.68 -16.87 9.13
CA VAL A 62 15.76 -18.22 8.59
C VAL A 62 16.84 -18.94 9.36
N ASN A 63 16.47 -20.02 10.07
CA ASN A 63 17.37 -20.70 11.02
C ASN A 63 18.00 -19.74 12.05
N GLU A 64 17.18 -18.85 12.63
CA GLU A 64 17.61 -17.83 13.60
C GLU A 64 18.57 -16.76 13.04
N GLU A 65 18.92 -16.82 11.76
CA GLU A 65 19.71 -15.78 11.10
C GLU A 65 18.82 -14.78 10.35
N PRO A 66 19.01 -13.47 10.55
CA PRO A 66 18.22 -12.45 9.85
C PRO A 66 18.59 -12.41 8.36
N VAL A 67 17.58 -12.46 7.50
CA VAL A 67 17.75 -12.32 6.05
C VAL A 67 17.39 -10.90 5.64
N ASP A 68 18.40 -10.07 5.42
CA ASP A 68 18.22 -8.65 5.06
C ASP A 68 17.43 -8.46 3.76
N ALA A 69 17.62 -9.35 2.78
CA ALA A 69 16.91 -9.31 1.50
C ALA A 69 15.38 -9.49 1.64
N LEU A 70 14.91 -10.06 2.76
CA LEU A 70 13.49 -10.25 3.04
C LEU A 70 12.96 -9.23 4.06
N SER A 71 13.82 -8.39 4.64
CA SER A 71 13.43 -7.40 5.63
C SER A 71 12.72 -6.22 4.96
N MET A 72 11.72 -5.65 5.66
CA MET A 72 10.91 -4.56 5.10
C MET A 72 10.51 -3.52 6.15
N LEU A 73 10.36 -2.27 5.72
CA LEU A 73 9.80 -1.20 6.54
C LEU A 73 8.28 -1.22 6.45
N VAL A 74 7.63 -1.45 7.59
CA VAL A 74 6.17 -1.53 7.71
C VAL A 74 5.69 -0.59 8.80
N HIS A 75 4.42 -0.20 8.76
CA HIS A 75 3.85 0.52 9.88
C HIS A 75 3.72 -0.40 11.11
N ARG A 76 3.95 0.12 12.32
CA ARG A 76 3.92 -0.67 13.57
C ARG A 76 2.65 -1.53 13.71
N THR A 77 1.47 -0.96 13.45
CA THR A 77 0.20 -1.69 13.56
C THR A 77 -0.01 -2.77 12.49
N ALA A 78 0.77 -2.74 11.41
CA ALA A 78 0.72 -3.74 10.34
C ALA A 78 1.78 -4.84 10.53
N ALA A 79 2.77 -4.64 11.40
CA ALA A 79 3.87 -5.58 11.62
C ALA A 79 3.34 -6.94 12.09
N GLU A 80 2.47 -6.99 13.10
CA GLU A 80 1.91 -8.24 13.64
C GLU A 80 1.00 -8.99 12.66
N LYS A 81 0.34 -8.29 11.72
CA LYS A 81 -0.48 -8.96 10.70
C LYS A 81 0.35 -9.51 9.54
N ARG A 82 1.60 -9.07 9.40
CA ARG A 82 2.51 -9.44 8.31
C ARG A 82 3.53 -10.50 8.71
N GLY A 83 3.97 -10.51 9.97
CA GLY A 83 4.80 -11.58 10.56
C GLY A 83 3.97 -12.81 10.87
#